data_AF-A0A7C1VIM3-F1
#
_entry.id   AF-A0A7C1VIM3-F1
#
_cell.length_a   1.000
_cell.length_b   1.000
_cell.length_c   1.000
_cell.angle_alpha   90.00
_cell.angle_beta   90.00
_cell.angle_gamma   90.00
#
_symmetry.space_group_name_H-M   'P 1'
#
loop_
_entity.id
_entity.type
_entity.pdbx_description
1 polymer ?
#
loop_
_entity_poly.entity_id
_entity_poly.type
_entity_poly.pdbx_seq_one_letter_code
_entity_poly.pdbx_strand_id
1 'polypeptide(L)'
;MAFRNKRGLISLMLIFFIFFALFVMIIAGTAFYGIETFDNAARNITGMNVGNVSFSDTYEDTLGRGLRTVLSTLSTISMALILGMIIVMLIIGFKMPKQNKLWIILDLFIIVVAFIAAVYISVIFNDFINSSETFLNIYSVDLQKPSTFLLNLPFVIAIVGGLIILATYVSSRGGKEPNVLEFN
;
A
#
# COMPACT_ATOMS: atom_id res chain seq x y z
N MET A 1 23.12 -13.77 -24.43
CA MET A 1 23.46 -13.43 -23.03
C MET A 1 22.95 -12.02 -22.70
N ALA A 2 21.64 -11.83 -22.63
CA ALA A 2 21.02 -10.57 -22.19
C ALA A 2 20.00 -10.92 -21.10
N PHE A 3 19.71 -10.00 -20.18
CA PHE A 3 19.00 -10.20 -18.91
C PHE A 3 19.86 -10.74 -17.75
N ARG A 4 20.96 -10.06 -17.44
CA ARG A 4 21.54 -10.11 -16.08
C ARG A 4 21.76 -8.73 -15.48
N ASN A 5 20.86 -7.79 -15.78
CA ASN A 5 20.83 -6.50 -15.09
C ASN A 5 19.56 -6.38 -14.23
N LYS A 6 19.58 -7.01 -13.05
CA LYS A 6 18.51 -6.90 -12.04
C LYS A 6 18.54 -5.56 -11.29
N ARG A 7 19.42 -4.62 -11.68
CA ARG A 7 19.86 -3.47 -10.86
C ARG A 7 18.92 -2.26 -10.88
N GLY A 8 18.09 -2.09 -11.92
CA GLY A 8 17.02 -1.09 -11.95
C GLY A 8 15.66 -1.62 -11.48
N LEU A 9 15.58 -2.89 -11.10
CA LEU A 9 14.31 -3.56 -10.82
C LEU A 9 13.66 -3.05 -9.54
N ILE A 10 14.44 -2.62 -8.54
CA ILE A 10 13.90 -2.10 -7.26
C ILE A 10 13.30 -0.70 -7.45
N SER A 11 14.02 0.18 -8.11
CA SER A 11 13.56 1.54 -8.38
C SER A 11 12.30 1.51 -9.27
N LEU A 12 12.23 0.55 -10.21
CA LEU A 12 11.04 0.29 -11.02
C LEU A 12 9.91 -0.36 -10.19
N MET A 13 10.23 -1.26 -9.26
CA MET A 13 9.26 -1.80 -8.29
C MET A 13 8.62 -0.69 -7.45
N LEU A 14 9.37 0.38 -7.13
CA LEU A 14 8.86 1.54 -6.39
C LEU A 14 7.70 2.21 -7.12
N ILE A 15 7.80 2.36 -8.44
CA ILE A 15 6.71 2.86 -9.29
C ILE A 15 5.52 1.89 -9.26
N PHE A 16 5.77 0.58 -9.43
CA PHE A 16 4.72 -0.44 -9.36
C PHE A 16 3.97 -0.43 -8.02
N PHE A 17 4.66 -0.14 -6.93
CA PHE A 17 4.05 -0.05 -5.61
C PHE A 17 3.07 1.10 -5.47
N ILE A 18 3.32 2.25 -6.11
CA ILE A 18 2.38 3.36 -6.13
C ILE A 18 1.06 2.92 -6.76
N PHE A 19 1.15 2.28 -7.92
CA PHE A 19 -0.02 1.76 -8.64
C PHE A 19 -0.73 0.64 -7.86
N PHE A 20 0.03 -0.27 -7.26
CA PHE A 20 -0.55 -1.34 -6.45
C PHE A 20 -1.25 -0.82 -5.19
N ALA A 21 -0.65 0.15 -4.49
CA ALA A 21 -1.26 0.76 -3.32
C ALA A 21 -2.59 1.43 -3.68
N LEU A 22 -2.63 2.18 -4.80
CA LEU A 22 -3.88 2.74 -5.32
C LEU A 22 -4.90 1.63 -5.64
N PHE A 23 -4.48 0.57 -6.31
CA PHE A 23 -5.36 -0.54 -6.69
C PHE A 23 -5.99 -1.24 -5.49
N VAL A 24 -5.19 -1.55 -4.46
CA VAL A 24 -5.68 -2.13 -3.20
C VAL A 24 -6.69 -1.19 -2.54
N MET A 25 -6.44 0.12 -2.53
CA MET A 25 -7.36 1.10 -1.95
C MET A 25 -8.69 1.20 -2.68
N ILE A 26 -8.68 1.14 -4.01
CA ILE A 26 -9.90 1.14 -4.82
C ILE A 26 -10.70 -0.14 -4.53
N ILE A 27 -10.06 -1.31 -4.56
CA ILE A 27 -10.74 -2.58 -4.25
C ILE A 27 -11.33 -2.56 -2.84
N ALA A 28 -10.57 -2.09 -1.85
CA ALA A 28 -11.00 -2.04 -0.47
C ALA A 28 -12.26 -1.15 -0.31
N GLY A 29 -12.26 0.06 -0.89
CA GLY A 29 -13.43 0.94 -0.80
C GLY A 29 -14.64 0.43 -1.57
N THR A 30 -14.42 -0.19 -2.74
CA THR A 30 -15.52 -0.79 -3.52
C THR A 30 -16.14 -1.97 -2.77
N ALA A 31 -15.32 -2.79 -2.10
CA ALA A 31 -15.79 -3.89 -1.27
C ALA A 31 -16.57 -3.38 -0.04
N PHE A 32 -16.09 -2.31 0.61
CA PHE A 32 -16.80 -1.64 1.70
C PHE A 32 -18.19 -1.17 1.27
N TYR A 33 -18.24 -0.40 0.18
CA TYR A 33 -19.49 0.10 -0.37
C TYR A 33 -20.48 -1.03 -0.71
N GLY A 34 -19.98 -2.13 -1.31
CA GLY A 34 -20.80 -3.31 -1.62
C GLY A 34 -21.37 -3.98 -0.37
N ILE A 35 -20.56 -4.15 0.68
CA ILE A 35 -21.00 -4.74 1.94
C ILE A 35 -22.02 -3.84 2.65
N GLU A 36 -21.79 -2.52 2.69
CA GLU A 36 -22.71 -1.57 3.32
C GLU A 36 -24.06 -1.51 2.59
N THR A 37 -24.03 -1.50 1.24
CA THR A 37 -25.24 -1.56 0.41
C THR A 37 -26.01 -2.86 0.67
N PHE A 38 -25.30 -3.98 0.80
CA PHE A 38 -25.91 -5.26 1.13
C PHE A 38 -26.51 -5.27 2.55
N ASP A 39 -25.78 -4.76 3.55
CA ASP A 39 -26.28 -4.68 4.94
C ASP A 39 -27.55 -3.82 5.02
N ASN A 40 -27.56 -2.67 4.34
CA ASN A 40 -28.71 -1.78 4.28
C ASN A 40 -29.91 -2.43 3.55
N ALA A 41 -29.67 -3.14 2.44
CA ALA A 41 -30.72 -3.88 1.74
C ALA A 41 -31.30 -5.01 2.60
N ALA A 42 -30.45 -5.77 3.29
CA ALA A 42 -30.86 -6.86 4.17
C ALA A 42 -31.69 -6.35 5.35
N ARG A 43 -31.25 -5.27 6.03
CA ARG A 43 -32.00 -4.62 7.12
C ARG A 43 -33.39 -4.17 6.68
N ASN A 44 -33.50 -3.59 5.48
CA ASN A 44 -34.77 -3.13 4.93
C ASN A 44 -35.74 -4.28 4.61
N ILE A 45 -35.23 -5.47 4.28
CA ILE A 45 -36.05 -6.67 4.04
C ILE A 45 -36.46 -7.33 5.37
N THR A 46 -35.59 -7.32 6.37
CA THR A 46 -35.85 -7.90 7.71
C THR A 46 -36.72 -7.03 8.62
N GLY A 47 -37.04 -5.80 8.22
CA GLY A 47 -37.97 -4.91 8.93
C GLY A 47 -39.45 -5.37 8.91
N MET A 48 -39.77 -6.46 8.23
CA MET A 48 -41.10 -7.08 8.28
C MET A 48 -41.23 -8.02 9.50
N ASN A 49 -41.92 -7.54 10.53
CA ASN A 49 -42.27 -8.35 11.70
C ASN A 49 -43.24 -9.49 11.29
N VAL A 50 -42.75 -10.72 11.26
CA VAL A 50 -43.59 -11.92 11.12
C VAL A 50 -43.58 -12.67 12.46
N GLY A 51 -44.64 -12.48 13.25
CA GLY A 51 -44.93 -13.27 14.44
C GLY A 51 -43.86 -13.23 15.55
N ASN A 52 -43.91 -12.22 16.42
CA ASN A 52 -43.25 -12.13 17.74
C ASN A 52 -41.74 -12.44 17.85
N VAL A 53 -41.04 -12.73 16.76
CA VAL A 53 -39.60 -12.92 16.69
C VAL A 53 -39.04 -11.86 15.75
N SER A 54 -38.23 -10.95 16.29
CA SER A 54 -37.60 -9.88 15.51
C SER A 54 -36.53 -10.51 14.60
N PHE A 55 -36.83 -10.59 13.29
CA PHE A 55 -35.84 -10.99 12.28
C PHE A 55 -34.66 -10.02 12.24
N SER A 56 -34.87 -8.77 12.66
CA SER A 56 -33.81 -7.77 12.84
C SER A 56 -32.79 -8.21 13.90
N ASP A 57 -33.25 -8.75 15.04
CA ASP A 57 -32.36 -9.12 16.14
C ASP A 57 -31.52 -10.36 15.77
N THR A 58 -32.15 -11.33 15.08
CA THR A 58 -31.45 -12.53 14.60
C THR A 58 -30.43 -12.19 13.49
N TYR A 59 -30.76 -11.25 12.61
CA TYR A 59 -29.86 -10.75 11.58
C TYR A 59 -28.65 -10.01 12.18
N GLU A 60 -28.91 -9.14 13.17
CA GLU A 60 -27.86 -8.35 13.83
C GLU A 60 -26.87 -9.23 14.60
N ASP A 61 -27.37 -10.27 15.30
CA ASP A 61 -26.52 -11.19 16.07
C ASP A 61 -25.70 -12.16 15.20
N THR A 62 -26.08 -12.40 13.95
CA THR A 62 -25.41 -13.36 13.05
C THR A 62 -24.69 -12.65 11.91
N LEU A 63 -25.41 -12.29 10.84
CA LEU A 63 -24.85 -11.71 9.62
C LEU A 63 -24.31 -10.30 9.86
N GLY A 64 -25.00 -9.48 10.65
CA GLY A 64 -24.56 -8.12 10.98
C GLY A 64 -23.20 -8.09 11.69
N ARG A 65 -22.99 -8.94 12.71
CA ARG A 65 -21.68 -9.11 13.37
C ARG A 65 -20.61 -9.64 12.43
N GLY A 66 -20.97 -10.60 11.56
CA GLY A 66 -20.05 -11.15 10.56
C GLY A 66 -19.55 -10.07 9.60
N LEU A 67 -20.46 -9.28 9.02
CA LEU A 67 -20.12 -8.20 8.08
C LEU A 67 -19.25 -7.12 8.75
N ARG A 68 -19.60 -6.67 9.96
CA ARG A 68 -18.78 -5.70 10.71
C ARG A 68 -17.37 -6.23 11.03
N THR A 69 -17.24 -7.52 11.30
CA THR A 69 -15.95 -8.17 11.51
C THR A 69 -15.13 -8.20 10.22
N VAL A 70 -15.75 -8.51 9.08
CA VAL A 70 -15.08 -8.46 7.77
C VAL A 70 -14.62 -7.03 7.44
N LEU A 71 -15.46 -6.03 7.65
CA LEU A 71 -15.15 -4.61 7.39
C LEU A 71 -13.95 -4.14 8.22
N SER A 72 -13.98 -4.34 9.54
CA SER A 72 -12.86 -3.99 10.42
C SER A 72 -11.55 -4.73 10.07
N THR A 73 -11.66 -5.98 9.61
CA THR A 73 -10.50 -6.77 9.17
C THR A 73 -9.94 -6.26 7.84
N LEU A 74 -10.79 -5.79 6.93
CA LEU A 74 -10.41 -5.32 5.60
C LEU A 74 -9.44 -4.12 5.66
N SER A 75 -9.70 -3.17 6.57
CA SER A 75 -8.80 -2.04 6.84
C SER A 75 -7.42 -2.51 7.30
N THR A 76 -7.39 -3.50 8.20
CA THR A 76 -6.17 -4.10 8.73
C THR A 76 -5.39 -4.88 7.66
N ILE A 77 -6.08 -5.69 6.86
CA ILE A 77 -5.48 -6.45 5.75
C ILE A 77 -4.87 -5.50 4.73
N SER A 78 -5.61 -4.45 4.35
CA SER A 78 -5.14 -3.46 3.36
C SER A 78 -3.86 -2.78 3.83
N MET A 79 -3.82 -2.36 5.10
CA MET A 79 -2.61 -1.78 5.70
C MET A 79 -1.46 -2.78 5.79
N ALA A 80 -1.74 -4.03 6.19
CA ALA A 80 -0.73 -5.09 6.28
C ALA A 80 -0.11 -5.43 4.93
N LEU A 81 -0.91 -5.44 3.85
CA LEU A 81 -0.43 -5.65 2.48
C LEU A 81 0.49 -4.52 2.02
N ILE A 82 0.11 -3.26 2.26
CA ILE A 82 0.92 -2.09 1.92
C ILE A 82 2.26 -2.12 2.68
N LEU A 83 2.23 -2.35 4.00
CA LEU A 83 3.44 -2.47 4.82
C LEU A 83 4.32 -3.65 4.38
N GLY A 84 3.69 -4.79 4.07
CA GLY A 84 4.39 -5.97 3.58
C GLY A 84 5.21 -5.70 2.33
N MET A 85 4.67 -4.94 1.38
CA MET A 85 5.41 -4.54 0.19
C MET A 85 6.60 -3.63 0.49
N ILE A 86 6.46 -2.67 1.43
CA ILE A 86 7.58 -1.81 1.84
C ILE A 86 8.72 -2.67 2.41
N ILE A 87 8.39 -3.65 3.27
CA ILE A 87 9.37 -4.56 3.85
C ILE A 87 10.08 -5.37 2.76
N VAL A 88 9.31 -5.92 1.81
CA VAL A 88 9.88 -6.67 0.67
C VAL A 88 10.83 -5.80 -0.13
N MET A 89 10.48 -4.53 -0.40
CA MET A 89 11.38 -3.60 -1.10
C MET A 89 12.68 -3.35 -0.35
N LEU A 90 12.61 -3.15 0.96
CA LEU A 90 13.80 -2.95 1.78
C LEU A 90 14.71 -4.18 1.76
N ILE A 91 14.14 -5.39 1.90
CA ILE A 91 14.90 -6.65 1.86
C ILE A 91 15.60 -6.83 0.51
N ILE A 92 14.90 -6.54 -0.60
CA ILE A 92 15.47 -6.63 -1.94
C ILE A 92 16.59 -5.58 -2.11
N GLY A 93 16.40 -4.37 -1.56
CA GLY A 93 17.40 -3.30 -1.52
C GLY A 93 18.70 -3.73 -0.86
N PHE A 94 18.62 -4.35 0.31
CA PHE A 94 19.80 -4.82 1.05
C PHE A 94 20.60 -5.91 0.30
N LYS A 95 19.93 -6.79 -0.43
CA LYS A 95 20.58 -7.92 -1.14
C LYS A 95 21.21 -7.53 -2.49
N MET A 96 21.21 -6.25 -2.87
CA MET A 96 21.82 -5.84 -4.14
C MET A 96 23.35 -5.82 -4.10
N PRO A 97 24.02 -6.37 -5.14
CA PRO A 97 25.48 -6.34 -5.24
C PRO A 97 26.00 -4.92 -5.52
N LYS A 98 27.25 -4.66 -5.11
CA LYS A 98 27.99 -3.39 -5.27
C LYS A 98 27.67 -2.67 -6.60
N GLN A 99 27.21 -1.43 -6.47
CA GLN A 99 26.85 -0.57 -7.60
C GLN A 99 28.00 0.38 -7.98
N ASN A 100 28.16 0.62 -9.29
CA ASN A 100 28.97 1.73 -9.80
C ASN A 100 28.26 3.06 -9.50
N LYS A 101 29.03 4.13 -9.23
CA LYS A 101 28.52 5.47 -8.89
C LYS A 101 27.44 6.00 -9.86
N LEU A 102 27.50 5.61 -11.13
CA LEU A 102 26.53 5.97 -12.19
C LEU A 102 25.11 5.43 -11.91
N TRP A 103 24.97 4.30 -11.22
CA TRP A 103 23.65 3.71 -10.91
C TRP A 103 22.92 4.43 -9.78
N ILE A 104 23.65 4.99 -8.82
CA ILE A 104 23.06 5.79 -7.73
C ILE A 104 22.34 7.03 -8.30
N ILE A 105 22.91 7.65 -9.34
CA ILE A 105 22.30 8.80 -10.03
C ILE A 105 21.00 8.39 -10.74
N LEU A 106 20.99 7.21 -11.37
CA LEU A 106 19.79 6.67 -12.01
C LEU A 106 18.70 6.33 -10.98
N ASP A 107 19.07 5.71 -9.85
CA ASP A 107 18.13 5.39 -8.78
C ASP A 107 17.52 6.67 -8.17
N LEU A 108 18.32 7.72 -7.98
CA LEU A 108 17.83 9.04 -7.56
C LEU A 108 16.82 9.61 -8.55
N PHE A 109 17.13 9.56 -9.85
CA PHE A 109 16.21 10.03 -10.90
C PHE A 109 14.89 9.27 -10.87
N ILE A 110 14.91 7.94 -10.72
CA ILE A 110 13.70 7.11 -10.64
C ILE A 110 12.89 7.43 -9.39
N ILE A 111 13.55 7.67 -8.24
CA ILE A 111 12.85 8.07 -7.01
C ILE A 111 12.16 9.43 -7.17
N VAL A 112 12.78 10.38 -7.87
CA VAL A 112 12.14 11.67 -8.19
C VAL A 112 10.91 11.47 -9.08
N VAL A 113 11.01 10.64 -10.11
CA VAL A 113 9.86 10.30 -10.97
C VAL A 113 8.74 9.61 -10.16
N ALA A 114 9.11 8.67 -9.29
CA ALA A 114 8.17 7.99 -8.40
C ALA A 114 7.51 8.97 -7.41
N PHE A 115 8.25 9.95 -6.89
CA PHE A 115 7.71 11.00 -6.04
C PHE A 115 6.69 11.87 -6.78
N ILE A 116 6.99 12.30 -8.01
CA ILE A 116 6.03 13.06 -8.83
C ILE A 116 4.76 12.24 -9.08
N ALA A 117 4.91 10.96 -9.43
CA ALA A 117 3.77 10.06 -9.61
C ALA A 117 2.95 9.92 -8.32
N ALA A 118 3.60 9.80 -7.15
CA ALA A 118 2.91 9.73 -5.87
C ALA A 118 2.11 10.98 -5.54
N VAL A 119 2.65 12.16 -5.83
CA VAL A 119 1.92 13.43 -5.65
C VAL A 119 0.67 13.42 -6.50
N TYR A 120 0.80 13.04 -7.77
CA TYR A 120 -0.34 12.98 -8.69
C TYR A 120 -1.40 11.97 -8.23
N ILE A 121 -0.98 10.77 -7.79
CA ILE A 121 -1.91 9.76 -7.27
C ILE A 121 -2.58 10.23 -5.98
N SER A 122 -1.86 10.87 -5.06
CA SER A 122 -2.45 11.41 -3.82
C SER A 122 -3.51 12.47 -4.11
N VAL A 123 -3.25 13.38 -5.05
CA VAL A 123 -4.22 14.39 -5.48
C VAL A 123 -5.45 13.75 -6.10
N ILE A 124 -5.28 12.85 -7.07
CA ILE A 124 -6.41 12.14 -7.70
C ILE A 124 -7.23 11.37 -6.66
N PHE A 125 -6.55 10.69 -5.73
CA PHE A 125 -7.25 9.96 -4.68
C PHE A 125 -8.02 10.89 -3.76
N ASN A 126 -7.45 12.05 -3.40
CA ASN A 126 -8.16 13.06 -2.64
C ASN A 126 -9.41 13.56 -3.38
N ASP A 127 -9.32 13.83 -4.68
CA ASP A 127 -10.47 14.24 -5.47
C ASP A 127 -11.53 13.13 -5.56
N PHE A 128 -11.08 11.87 -5.67
CA PHE A 128 -11.96 10.70 -5.69
C PHE A 128 -12.73 10.52 -4.37
N ILE A 129 -12.07 10.58 -3.21
CA ILE A 129 -12.76 10.42 -1.91
C ILE A 129 -13.73 11.57 -1.64
N ASN A 130 -13.45 12.78 -2.16
CA ASN A 130 -14.32 13.95 -1.99
C ASN A 130 -15.41 14.06 -3.08
N SER A 131 -15.48 13.11 -4.02
CA SER A 131 -16.49 13.11 -5.08
C SER A 131 -17.92 12.81 -4.59
N SER A 132 -18.05 12.18 -3.42
CA SER A 132 -19.33 11.84 -2.79
C SER A 132 -19.18 11.75 -1.28
N GLU A 133 -20.20 12.18 -0.53
CA GLU A 133 -20.25 12.04 0.93
C GLU A 133 -20.15 10.58 1.38
N THR A 134 -20.72 9.64 0.62
CA THR A 134 -20.62 8.20 0.94
C THR A 134 -19.17 7.71 0.85
N PHE A 135 -18.46 8.06 -0.22
CA PHE A 135 -17.05 7.68 -0.36
C PHE A 135 -16.19 8.38 0.69
N LEU A 136 -16.46 9.66 0.95
CA LEU A 136 -15.75 10.39 1.99
C LEU A 136 -15.92 9.68 3.34
N ASN A 137 -17.12 9.26 3.69
CA ASN A 137 -17.38 8.57 4.96
C ASN A 137 -16.64 7.22 5.04
N ILE A 138 -16.76 6.38 4.00
CA ILE A 138 -16.08 5.08 3.93
C ILE A 138 -14.56 5.25 4.07
N TYR A 139 -13.96 6.20 3.33
CA TYR A 139 -12.52 6.36 3.30
C TYR A 139 -11.96 7.13 4.51
N SER A 140 -12.75 8.00 5.15
CA SER A 140 -12.31 8.79 6.31
C SER A 140 -12.57 8.11 7.66
N VAL A 141 -13.62 7.28 7.76
CA VAL A 141 -14.01 6.61 9.01
C VAL A 141 -13.55 5.14 9.00
N ASP A 142 -13.97 4.35 8.01
CA ASP A 142 -13.76 2.90 8.04
C ASP A 142 -12.38 2.49 7.50
N LEU A 143 -11.93 3.16 6.43
CA LEU A 143 -10.62 2.94 5.81
C LEU A 143 -9.61 4.04 6.16
N GLN A 144 -9.79 4.72 7.31
CA GLN A 144 -8.98 5.87 7.71
C GLN A 144 -7.46 5.64 7.58
N LYS A 145 -6.95 4.52 8.11
CA LYS A 145 -5.51 4.22 8.13
C LYS A 145 -4.93 4.08 6.72
N PRO A 146 -5.45 3.17 5.86
CA PRO A 146 -4.89 3.00 4.53
C PRO A 146 -5.20 4.19 3.60
N SER A 147 -6.29 4.95 3.81
CA SER A 147 -6.53 6.24 3.12
C SER A 147 -5.50 7.30 3.49
N THR A 148 -5.20 7.45 4.78
CA THR A 148 -4.17 8.37 5.27
C THR A 148 -2.80 8.00 4.70
N PHE A 149 -2.52 6.71 4.56
CA PHE A 149 -1.31 6.24 3.89
C PHE A 149 -1.25 6.72 2.44
N LEU A 150 -2.35 6.57 1.68
CA LEU A 150 -2.37 6.96 0.27
C LEU A 150 -2.29 8.49 0.07
N LEU A 151 -2.91 9.25 0.97
CA LEU A 151 -2.79 10.71 0.97
C LEU A 151 -1.36 11.17 1.28
N ASN A 152 -0.66 10.46 2.16
CA ASN A 152 0.74 10.74 2.52
C ASN A 152 1.77 9.95 1.69
N LEU A 153 1.34 9.33 0.59
CA LEU A 153 2.18 8.49 -0.25
C LEU A 153 3.45 9.21 -0.77
N PRO A 154 3.44 10.52 -1.12
CA PRO A 154 4.66 11.24 -1.47
C PRO A 154 5.72 11.22 -0.37
N PHE A 155 5.31 11.45 0.88
CA PHE A 155 6.21 11.40 2.04
C PHE A 155 6.75 9.99 2.27
N VAL A 156 5.89 8.97 2.16
CA VAL A 156 6.32 7.58 2.30
C VAL A 156 7.36 7.21 1.24
N ILE A 157 7.14 7.60 -0.02
CA ILE A 157 8.12 7.33 -1.09
C ILE A 157 9.44 8.04 -0.83
N ALA A 158 9.41 9.30 -0.40
CA ALA A 158 10.64 10.03 -0.09
C ALA A 158 11.45 9.31 1.00
N ILE A 159 10.77 8.85 2.06
CA ILE A 159 11.40 8.12 3.17
C ILE A 159 11.93 6.77 2.69
N VAL A 160 11.09 5.94 2.05
CA VAL A 160 11.45 4.59 1.60
C VAL A 160 12.55 4.65 0.52
N GLY A 161 12.44 5.56 -0.44
CA GLY A 161 13.46 5.79 -1.46
C GLY A 161 14.80 6.21 -0.85
N GLY A 162 14.78 7.12 0.13
CA GLY A 162 15.98 7.50 0.88
C GLY A 162 16.60 6.33 1.63
N LEU A 163 15.79 5.50 2.31
CA LEU A 163 16.25 4.30 3.00
C LEU A 163 16.87 3.28 2.03
N ILE A 164 16.30 3.11 0.84
CA ILE A 164 16.84 2.21 -0.20
C ILE A 164 18.22 2.69 -0.67
N ILE A 165 18.39 3.99 -0.93
CA ILE A 165 19.70 4.56 -1.31
C ILE A 165 20.72 4.31 -0.19
N LEU A 166 20.32 4.56 1.06
CA LEU A 166 21.20 4.42 2.23
C LEU A 166 21.60 2.96 2.45
N ALA A 167 20.65 2.03 2.38
CA ALA A 167 20.90 0.59 2.45
C ALA A 167 21.84 0.11 1.34
N THR A 168 21.62 0.58 0.11
CA THR A 168 22.46 0.26 -1.06
C THR A 168 23.89 0.79 -0.87
N TYR A 169 24.03 2.02 -0.34
CA TYR A 169 25.32 2.64 -0.08
C TYR A 169 26.13 1.91 1.00
N VAL A 170 25.48 1.53 2.11
CA VAL A 170 26.11 0.77 3.20
C VAL A 170 26.55 -0.61 2.73
N SER A 171 25.67 -1.33 2.02
CA SER A 171 25.98 -2.64 1.42
C SER A 171 27.20 -2.56 0.48
N SER A 172 27.31 -1.48 -0.29
CA SER A 172 28.43 -1.30 -1.21
C SER A 172 29.80 -1.08 -0.52
N ARG A 173 29.85 -0.58 0.72
CA ARG A 173 31.10 -0.32 1.46
C ARG A 173 31.64 -1.58 2.17
N GLY A 174 30.78 -2.50 2.59
CA GLY A 174 31.16 -3.67 3.41
C GLY A 174 32.06 -4.71 2.75
N GLY A 175 32.28 -4.64 1.43
CA GLY A 175 33.10 -5.62 0.71
C GLY A 175 34.51 -5.15 0.32
N LYS A 176 35.07 -4.10 0.93
CA LYS A 176 36.49 -3.77 0.72
C LYS A 176 37.33 -4.70 1.58
N GLU A 177 37.68 -5.88 1.04
CA GLU A 177 38.75 -6.68 1.63
C GLU A 177 40.05 -5.86 1.61
N PRO A 178 40.84 -5.85 2.69
CA PRO A 178 42.15 -5.24 2.67
C PRO A 178 43.01 -6.01 1.67
N ASN A 179 43.52 -5.32 0.64
CA ASN A 179 44.59 -5.83 -0.22
C ASN A 179 45.77 -6.16 0.69
N VAL A 180 45.90 -7.43 1.06
CA VAL A 180 47.13 -7.96 1.62
C VAL A 180 48.13 -7.91 0.46
N LEU A 181 49.07 -6.98 0.56
CA LEU A 181 50.15 -6.79 -0.38
C LEU A 181 50.89 -8.12 -0.54
N GLU A 182 50.67 -8.81 -1.66
CA GLU A 182 51.61 -9.83 -2.13
C GLU A 182 52.90 -9.12 -2.50
N PHE A 183 53.84 -9.10 -1.55
CA PHE A 183 55.24 -8.83 -1.83
C PHE A 183 55.81 -10.06 -2.55
N ASN A 184 56.08 -9.91 -3.84
CA ASN A 184 57.05 -10.71 -4.59
C ASN A 184 58.14 -9.79 -5.12
#